data_AF-A0A2M7BGE5-F1
#
_entry.id   AF-A0A2M7BGE5-F1
#
_cell.length_a   1.000
_cell.length_b   1.000
_cell.length_c   1.000
_cell.angle_alpha   90.00
_cell.angle_beta   90.00
_cell.angle_gamma   90.00
#
_symmetry.space_group_name_H-M   'P 1'
#
loop_
_entity.id
_entity.type
_entity.pdbx_description
1 polymer ?
#
loop_
_entity_poly.entity_id
_entity_poly.type
_entity_poly.pdbx_seq_one_letter_code
_entity_poly.pdbx_strand_id
1 'polypeptide(L)'
;GALVILGSLLVLIALFFSDSVVIFFKIFPNAILGVILFFAGSELAIVVRDIGDKKSDFYVMLIVAAFAMWNMGAAFLVGVILDNSLRRGWLKI
;
A
#
# COMPACT_ATOMS: atom_id res chain seq x y z
N GLY A 1 -4.21 16.50 -16.34
CA GLY A 1 -3.02 16.62 -17.20
C GLY A 1 -1.83 15.84 -16.66
N ALA A 2 -1.34 16.17 -15.46
CA ALA A 2 -0.07 15.65 -14.93
C ALA A 2 0.05 14.11 -14.88
N LEU A 3 -0.98 13.39 -14.42
CA LEU A 3 -0.94 11.91 -14.37
C LEU A 3 -0.80 11.27 -15.76
N VAL A 4 -1.46 11.86 -16.76
CA VAL A 4 -1.39 11.39 -18.15
C VAL A 4 0.01 11.64 -18.71
N ILE A 5 0.59 12.83 -18.45
CA ILE A 5 1.96 13.17 -18.87
C ILE A 5 2.96 12.20 -18.22
N LEU A 6 2.89 12.02 -16.89
CA LEU A 6 3.76 11.11 -16.14
C LEU A 6 3.65 9.67 -16.67
N GLY A 7 2.43 9.17 -16.84
CA GLY A 7 2.20 7.82 -17.36
C GLY A 7 2.73 7.64 -18.79
N SER A 8 2.43 8.57 -19.69
CA SER A 8 2.93 8.53 -21.07
C SER A 8 4.46 8.57 -21.14
N LEU A 9 5.09 9.40 -20.30
CA LEU A 9 6.54 9.53 -20.25
C LEU A 9 7.19 8.24 -19.72
N LEU A 10 6.62 7.65 -18.66
CA LEU A 10 7.07 6.36 -18.12
C LEU A 10 7.02 5.26 -19.18
N VAL A 11 5.91 5.16 -19.93
CA VAL A 11 5.74 4.16 -21.00
C VAL A 11 6.74 4.39 -22.13
N LEU A 12 6.92 5.64 -22.59
CA LEU A 12 7.90 5.95 -23.63
C LEU A 12 9.33 5.59 -23.21
N ILE A 13 9.73 5.95 -21.99
CA ILE A 13 11.05 5.62 -21.46
C ILE A 13 11.23 4.10 -21.31
N ALA A 14 10.23 3.39 -20.78
CA ALA A 14 10.30 1.95 -20.61
C ALA A 14 10.37 1.19 -21.94
N LEU A 15 9.65 1.65 -22.98
CA LEU A 15 9.60 0.98 -24.28
C LEU A 15 10.85 1.23 -25.14
N PHE A 16 11.37 2.47 -25.14
CA PHE A 16 12.49 2.86 -26.00
C PHE A 16 13.87 2.83 -25.30
N PHE A 17 13.91 2.91 -23.95
CA PHE A 17 15.15 3.06 -23.17
C PHE A 17 15.27 2.03 -22.03
N SER A 18 14.62 0.87 -22.15
CA SER A 18 14.61 -0.18 -21.11
C SER A 18 16.02 -0.54 -20.61
N ASP A 19 16.95 -0.81 -21.53
CA ASP A 19 18.32 -1.23 -21.18
C ASP A 19 19.07 -0.16 -20.38
N SER A 20 18.93 1.11 -20.78
CA SER A 20 19.55 2.24 -20.07
C SER A 20 18.98 2.42 -18.67
N VAL A 21 17.66 2.25 -18.51
CA VAL A 21 16.97 2.33 -17.23
C VAL A 21 17.42 1.20 -16.29
N VAL A 22 17.57 -0.02 -16.80
CA VAL A 22 18.07 -1.17 -16.02
C VAL A 22 19.50 -0.93 -15.55
N ILE A 23 20.37 -0.34 -16.39
CA ILE A 23 21.72 0.02 -15.99
C ILE A 23 21.69 1.07 -14.87
N PHE A 24 20.84 2.10 -14.99
CA PHE A 24 20.65 3.09 -13.93
C PHE A 24 20.21 2.44 -12.62
N PHE A 25 19.22 1.53 -12.63
CA PHE A 25 18.78 0.81 -11.44
C PHE A 25 19.87 -0.07 -10.83
N LYS A 26 20.77 -0.65 -11.64
CA LYS A 26 21.92 -1.43 -11.15
C LYS A 26 22.99 -0.59 -10.45
N ILE A 27 23.08 0.71 -10.74
CA ILE A 27 24.01 1.63 -10.04
C ILE A 27 23.53 1.90 -8.61
N PHE A 28 22.22 1.85 -8.36
CA PHE A 28 21.67 2.03 -7.02
C PHE A 28 21.91 0.79 -6.16
N PRO A 29 22.63 0.90 -5.02
CA PRO A 29 22.74 -0.20 -4.07
C PRO A 29 21.36 -0.61 -3.55
N ASN A 30 21.15 -1.92 -3.39
CA ASN A 30 19.90 -2.48 -2.83
C ASN A 30 19.52 -1.86 -1.47
N ALA A 31 20.51 -1.40 -0.69
CA ALA A 31 20.29 -0.70 0.56
C ALA A 31 19.45 0.58 0.40
N ILE A 32 19.67 1.36 -0.68
CA ILE A 32 18.92 2.61 -0.91
C ILE A 32 17.44 2.31 -1.18
N LEU A 33 17.16 1.26 -1.96
CA LEU A 33 15.78 0.81 -2.23
C LEU A 33 15.08 0.38 -0.93
N GLY A 34 15.78 -0.34 -0.06
CA GLY A 34 15.26 -0.73 1.25
C GLY A 34 14.95 0.47 2.15
N VAL A 35 15.83 1.48 2.17
CA VAL A 35 15.61 2.71 2.93
C VAL A 35 14.40 3.47 2.39
N ILE A 36 14.30 3.67 1.07
CA ILE A 36 13.14 4.35 0.45
C ILE A 36 11.84 3.61 0.76
N LEU A 37 11.82 2.29 0.66
CA LEU A 37 10.64 1.48 0.95
C LEU A 37 10.26 1.56 2.44
N PHE A 38 11.25 1.55 3.34
CA PHE A 38 11.01 1.70 4.78
C PHE A 38 10.43 3.07 5.11
N PHE A 39 10.94 4.14 4.52
CA PHE A 39 10.40 5.49 4.71
C PHE A 39 8.99 5.62 4.13
N ALA A 40 8.75 5.16 2.91
CA ALA A 40 7.42 5.18 2.30
C ALA A 40 6.40 4.36 3.14
N GLY A 41 6.81 3.17 3.62
CA GLY A 41 5.99 2.35 4.51
C GLY A 41 5.73 3.01 5.86
N SER A 42 6.74 3.65 6.45
CA SER A 42 6.61 4.36 7.73
C SER A 42 5.73 5.60 7.60
N GLU A 43 5.86 6.35 6.50
CA GLU A 43 5.01 7.50 6.17
C GLU A 43 3.55 7.07 6.05
N LEU A 44 3.27 5.98 5.34
CA LEU A 44 1.94 5.37 5.25
C LEU A 44 1.43 4.85 6.61
N ALA A 45 2.31 4.24 7.42
CA ALA A 45 1.96 3.72 8.74
C ALA A 45 1.61 4.84 9.72
N ILE A 46 2.15 6.05 9.58
CA ILE A 46 1.77 7.19 10.44
C ILE A 46 0.33 7.63 10.17
N VAL A 47 -0.11 7.60 8.90
CA VAL A 47 -1.49 7.95 8.47
C VAL A 47 -2.52 7.02 9.12
N VAL A 48 -2.11 5.84 9.60
CA VAL A 48 -2.98 4.88 10.29
C VAL A 48 -3.67 5.46 11.52
N ARG A 49 -3.05 6.47 12.17
CA ARG A 49 -3.57 7.09 13.40
C ARG A 49 -4.83 7.91 13.15
N ASP A 50 -5.06 8.32 11.91
CA ASP A 50 -6.25 9.10 11.51
C ASP A 50 -7.43 8.18 11.09
N ILE A 51 -7.28 6.85 11.21
CA ILE A 51 -8.34 5.91 10.86
C ILE A 51 -9.37 5.81 11.99
N GLY A 52 -10.41 6.62 11.88
CA GLY A 52 -11.68 6.51 12.61
C GLY A 52 -11.58 6.76 14.12
N ASP A 53 -12.60 7.39 14.70
CA ASP A 53 -12.63 7.67 16.15
C ASP A 53 -13.03 6.45 16.98
N LYS A 54 -13.44 5.34 16.34
CA LYS A 54 -14.01 4.17 17.03
C LYS A 54 -12.98 3.05 17.17
N LYS A 55 -12.91 2.46 18.36
CA LYS A 55 -12.05 1.29 18.64
C LYS A 55 -12.30 0.12 17.68
N SER A 56 -13.55 -0.05 17.24
CA SER A 56 -13.96 -1.05 16.25
C SER A 56 -13.16 -0.96 14.95
N ASP A 57 -12.93 0.26 14.47
CA ASP A 57 -12.35 0.51 13.16
C ASP A 57 -10.83 0.23 13.21
N PHE A 58 -10.20 0.56 14.33
CA PHE A 58 -8.82 0.19 14.63
C PHE A 58 -8.62 -1.33 14.71
N TYR A 59 -9.56 -2.06 15.34
CA TYR A 59 -9.51 -3.53 15.39
C TYR A 59 -9.62 -4.16 14.00
N VAL A 60 -10.56 -3.70 13.17
CA VAL A 60 -10.71 -4.20 11.79
C VAL A 60 -9.43 -3.96 11.00
N MET A 61 -8.86 -2.75 11.10
CA MET A 61 -7.64 -2.40 10.40
C MET A 61 -6.42 -3.21 10.86
N LEU A 62 -6.26 -3.51 12.16
CA LEU A 62 -5.22 -4.42 12.64
C LEU A 62 -5.34 -5.82 12.04
N ILE A 63 -6.58 -6.35 11.97
CA ILE A 63 -6.84 -7.65 11.36
C ILE A 63 -6.49 -7.61 9.87
N VAL A 64 -6.93 -6.58 9.15
CA VAL A 64 -6.59 -6.39 7.73
C VAL A 64 -5.08 -6.33 7.53
N ALA A 65 -4.37 -5.56 8.36
CA ALA A 65 -2.91 -5.48 8.30
C ALA A 65 -2.23 -6.84 8.54
N ALA A 66 -2.74 -7.64 9.48
CA ALA A 66 -2.23 -8.98 9.74
C ALA A 66 -2.39 -9.92 8.53
N PHE A 67 -3.56 -9.92 7.88
CA PHE A 67 -3.79 -10.71 6.67
C PHE A 67 -3.03 -10.16 5.46
N ALA A 68 -2.81 -8.85 5.38
CA ALA A 68 -2.11 -8.20 4.27
C ALA A 68 -0.64 -8.63 4.16
N MET A 69 -0.02 -9.02 5.28
CA MET A 69 1.35 -9.58 5.29
C MET A 69 1.49 -10.85 4.45
N TRP A 70 0.41 -11.64 4.30
CA TRP A 70 0.42 -12.87 3.52
C TRP A 70 -0.22 -12.71 2.15
N ASN A 71 -1.35 -11.99 2.07
CA ASN A 71 -2.06 -11.75 0.82
C ASN A 71 -2.94 -10.50 0.89
N MET A 72 -2.61 -9.50 0.08
CA MET A 72 -3.38 -8.24 -0.01
C MET A 72 -4.84 -8.45 -0.45
N GLY A 73 -5.11 -9.39 -1.36
CA GLY A 73 -6.46 -9.68 -1.83
C GLY A 73 -7.35 -10.30 -0.73
N ALA A 74 -6.82 -11.27 0.01
CA ALA A 74 -7.52 -11.88 1.13
C ALA A 74 -7.78 -10.86 2.26
N ALA A 75 -6.78 -10.02 2.56
CA ALA A 75 -6.91 -8.95 3.54
C ALA A 75 -8.04 -7.97 3.22
N PHE A 76 -8.16 -7.58 1.95
CA PHE A 76 -9.25 -6.70 1.50
C PHE A 76 -10.62 -7.35 1.71
N LEU A 77 -10.78 -8.62 1.32
CA LEU A 77 -12.03 -9.37 1.53
C LEU A 77 -12.39 -9.49 3.02
N VAL A 78 -11.41 -9.86 3.85
CA VAL A 78 -11.59 -9.97 5.30
C VAL A 78 -12.00 -8.62 5.91
N GLY A 79 -11.35 -7.53 5.50
CA GLY A 79 -11.68 -6.18 5.95
C GLY A 79 -13.10 -5.75 5.61
N VAL A 80 -13.52 -5.96 4.35
CA VAL A 80 -14.88 -5.64 3.90
C VAL A 80 -15.92 -6.45 4.67
N ILE A 81 -15.69 -7.75 4.87
CA ILE A 81 -16.61 -8.63 5.61
C ILE A 81 -16.72 -8.20 7.07
N LEU A 82 -15.58 -7.92 7.72
CA LEU A 82 -15.55 -7.48 9.12
C LEU A 82 -16.23 -6.13 9.31
N ASP A 83 -15.87 -5.10 8.54
CA ASP A 83 -16.47 -3.77 8.63
C ASP A 83 -17.99 -3.83 8.38
N ASN A 84 -18.43 -4.55 7.35
CA ASN A 84 -19.86 -4.71 7.06
C ASN A 84 -20.60 -5.48 8.17
N SER A 85 -20.00 -6.50 8.77
CA SER A 85 -20.61 -7.26 9.89
C SER A 85 -20.74 -6.41 11.15
N LEU A 86 -19.74 -5.56 11.42
CA LEU A 86 -19.72 -4.64 12.56
C LEU A 86 -20.76 -3.53 12.40
N ARG A 87 -20.88 -2.95 11.19
CA ARG A 87 -21.91 -1.96 10.86
C ARG A 87 -23.33 -2.50 10.96
N ARG A 88 -23.52 -3.79 10.63
CA ARG A 88 -24.82 -4.47 10.74
C ARG A 88 -25.18 -4.87 12.17
N GLY A 89 -24.31 -4.63 13.14
CA GLY A 89 -24.55 -4.94 14.55
C GLY A 89 -24.52 -6.45 14.87
N TRP A 90 -23.98 -7.28 13.97
CA TRP A 90 -23.88 -8.72 14.16
C TRP A 90 -22.81 -9.11 15.19
N LEU A 91 -21.79 -8.27 15.35
CA LEU A 91 -20.72 -8.43 16.31
C LEU A 91 -20.66 -7.17 17.16
N LYS A 92 -20.95 -7.29 18.46
CA LYS A 92 -20.64 -6.26 19.46
C LYS A 92 -19.23 -6.56 19.98
N ILE A 93 -18.27 -5.71 19.62
CA ILE A 93 -16.92 -5.67 20.18
C ILE A 93 -16.84 -4.46 21.10
#